data_AF-A0AAW8Q9P9-F1
#
_entry.id   AF-A0AAW8Q9P9-F1
#
_cell.length_a   1.000
_cell.length_b   1.000
_cell.length_c   1.000
_cell.angle_alpha   90.00
_cell.angle_beta   90.00
_cell.angle_gamma   90.00
#
_symmetry.space_group_name_H-M   'P 1'
#
loop_
_entity.id
_entity.type
_entity.pdbx_description
1 polymer ?
#
loop_
_entity_poly.entity_id
_entity_poly.type
_entity_poly.pdbx_seq_one_letter_code
_entity_poly.pdbx_strand_id
1 'polypeptide(L)'
;MSDFDSNNKSRIGAFLSLKDKCFYHESERLGIRFHVNNNNLPFIYFSSFFSHMRDVCDLSILFLINEEVSNSIGRKPYPKLIEEVVSEGFYSKKIMVNNDEVVFENIKIKFTLEEIRDLFVNKFNGMLGSQILDFQVSAFSSFEFWVSKIYEMNKEKIESDLMKSRELKYSKLIDKYREASESDKSKILQKIIKLPGGFVSFPDKLNCIFKLVDKDKYRRNINEDKDIISFLRANRNTVHNGGVHKGKDHLLLHNNKSFVLESDKPAYNENYNDLIALIGELVDIYSEILFSLDSMTPDLYTEGQYNTRSLNLLSIACKEFVTGTVEDEIKDELTLSFFNDIGLNHGKSQRLLQHLKDLIPTTDQEIEILTLLSCDLV
;
A
#
# COMPACT_ATOMS: atom_id res chain seq x y z
N MET A 1 -30.57 -17.79 -13.30
CA MET A 1 -29.30 -17.17 -12.89
C MET A 1 -29.57 -16.48 -11.57
N SER A 2 -28.78 -16.70 -10.53
CA SER A 2 -28.87 -15.85 -9.33
C SER A 2 -28.21 -14.52 -9.66
N ASP A 3 -28.87 -13.42 -9.35
CA ASP A 3 -28.25 -12.10 -9.48
C ASP A 3 -27.07 -11.97 -8.50
N PHE A 4 -26.02 -11.26 -8.91
CA PHE A 4 -24.88 -10.94 -8.04
C PHE A 4 -25.31 -10.10 -6.83
N ASP A 5 -24.70 -10.37 -5.67
CA ASP A 5 -25.02 -9.72 -4.40
C ASP A 5 -24.79 -8.20 -4.49
N SER A 6 -25.80 -7.42 -4.10
CA SER A 6 -25.74 -5.95 -4.18
C SER A 6 -24.67 -5.35 -3.28
N ASN A 7 -24.41 -5.95 -2.11
CA ASN A 7 -23.43 -5.44 -1.18
C ASN A 7 -22.01 -5.70 -1.71
N ASN A 8 -21.74 -6.87 -2.28
CA ASN A 8 -20.45 -7.18 -2.90
C ASN A 8 -20.19 -6.31 -4.13
N LYS A 9 -21.18 -6.07 -4.99
CA LYS A 9 -21.07 -5.07 -6.07
C LYS A 9 -20.71 -3.69 -5.54
N SER A 10 -21.38 -3.25 -4.47
CA SER A 10 -21.10 -1.94 -3.86
C SER A 10 -19.70 -1.86 -3.26
N ARG A 11 -19.20 -2.94 -2.64
CA ARG A 11 -17.83 -3.01 -2.10
C ARG A 11 -16.77 -3.00 -3.19
N ILE A 12 -16.98 -3.76 -4.27
CA ILE A 12 -16.13 -3.72 -5.46
C ILE A 12 -16.07 -2.28 -6.00
N GLY A 13 -17.23 -1.63 -6.15
CA GLY A 13 -17.29 -0.23 -6.57
C GLY A 13 -16.53 0.73 -5.65
N ALA A 14 -16.59 0.53 -4.33
CA ALA A 14 -15.83 1.32 -3.36
C ALA A 14 -14.31 1.15 -3.52
N PHE A 15 -13.83 -0.09 -3.70
CA PHE A 15 -12.41 -0.35 -3.95
C PHE A 15 -11.94 0.21 -5.29
N LEU A 16 -12.73 0.08 -6.35
CA LEU A 16 -12.42 0.69 -7.65
C LEU A 16 -12.34 2.22 -7.55
N SER A 17 -13.29 2.84 -6.85
CA SER A 17 -13.27 4.29 -6.61
C SER A 17 -12.02 4.74 -5.83
N LEU A 18 -11.56 3.92 -4.88
CA LEU A 18 -10.30 4.17 -4.16
C LEU A 18 -9.09 4.05 -5.10
N LYS A 19 -9.07 3.05 -5.98
CA LYS A 19 -8.01 2.91 -6.99
C LYS A 19 -7.99 4.11 -7.95
N ASP A 20 -9.15 4.57 -8.40
CA ASP A 20 -9.28 5.73 -9.29
C ASP A 20 -8.81 7.01 -8.59
N LYS A 21 -9.13 7.20 -7.31
CA LYS A 21 -8.60 8.30 -6.50
C LYS A 21 -7.07 8.26 -6.45
N CYS A 22 -6.48 7.09 -6.22
CA CYS A 22 -5.03 6.94 -6.21
C CYS A 22 -4.42 7.23 -7.59
N PHE A 23 -5.04 6.72 -8.66
CA PHE A 23 -4.60 6.94 -10.03
C PHE A 23 -4.60 8.43 -10.40
N TYR A 24 -5.66 9.16 -10.04
CA TYR A 24 -5.75 10.61 -10.22
C TYR A 24 -4.61 11.35 -9.52
N HIS A 25 -4.38 11.09 -8.23
CA HIS A 25 -3.27 11.77 -7.55
C HIS A 25 -1.91 11.32 -8.06
N GLU A 26 -1.77 10.09 -8.55
CA GLU A 26 -0.53 9.63 -9.16
C GLU A 26 -0.23 10.37 -10.48
N SER A 27 -1.24 10.55 -11.34
CA SER A 27 -1.09 11.27 -12.62
C SER A 27 -0.70 12.73 -12.44
N GLU A 28 -1.30 13.40 -11.45
CA GLU A 28 -1.01 14.81 -11.15
C GLU A 28 0.38 15.03 -10.54
N ARG A 29 1.03 13.98 -10.02
CA ARG A 29 2.22 14.11 -9.18
C ARG A 29 3.47 13.48 -9.78
N LEU A 30 3.38 12.32 -10.42
CA LEU A 30 4.55 11.53 -10.80
C LEU A 30 5.12 11.92 -12.18
N GLY A 31 4.39 12.68 -12.99
CA GLY A 31 4.83 13.13 -14.33
C GLY A 31 5.27 11.96 -15.21
N ILE A 32 6.49 12.03 -15.77
CA ILE A 32 7.09 10.97 -16.62
C ILE A 32 6.98 9.57 -15.97
N ARG A 33 7.17 9.47 -14.64
CA ARG A 33 7.10 8.18 -13.92
C ARG A 33 5.72 7.55 -13.96
N PHE A 34 4.66 8.37 -13.96
CA PHE A 34 3.29 7.87 -14.10
C PHE A 34 3.08 7.24 -15.48
N HIS A 35 3.55 7.89 -16.55
CA HIS A 35 3.45 7.34 -17.90
C HIS A 35 4.22 6.02 -18.05
N VAL A 36 5.43 5.95 -17.50
CA VAL A 36 6.21 4.70 -17.46
C VAL A 36 5.45 3.58 -16.73
N ASN A 37 4.84 3.88 -15.58
CA ASN A 37 4.01 2.91 -14.85
C ASN A 37 2.77 2.48 -15.67
N ASN A 38 2.10 3.44 -16.32
CA ASN A 38 0.90 3.18 -17.11
C ASN A 38 1.17 2.24 -18.30
N ASN A 39 2.39 2.29 -18.83
CA ASN A 39 2.83 1.37 -19.88
C ASN A 39 2.99 -0.08 -19.40
N ASN A 40 2.89 -0.37 -18.10
CA ASN A 40 2.96 -1.71 -17.51
C ASN A 40 4.13 -2.53 -18.10
N LEU A 41 5.34 -1.97 -17.98
CA LEU A 41 6.57 -2.54 -18.49
C LEU A 41 7.13 -3.55 -17.48
N PRO A 42 7.58 -4.74 -17.90
CA PRO A 42 7.98 -5.81 -16.97
C PRO A 42 9.34 -5.57 -16.29
N PHE A 43 10.05 -4.50 -16.66
CA PHE A 43 11.43 -4.24 -16.24
C PHE A 43 11.64 -2.90 -15.54
N ILE A 44 10.60 -2.06 -15.43
CA ILE A 44 10.69 -0.77 -14.76
C ILE A 44 9.34 -0.43 -14.12
N TYR A 45 9.39 -0.02 -12.85
CA TYR A 45 8.22 0.44 -12.12
C TYR A 45 8.62 1.44 -11.03
N PHE A 46 7.86 2.52 -10.89
CA PHE A 46 8.06 3.52 -9.84
C PHE A 46 6.99 3.37 -8.77
N SER A 47 7.36 2.77 -7.65
CA SER A 47 6.47 2.63 -6.50
C SER A 47 6.26 3.98 -5.81
N SER A 48 5.05 4.27 -5.38
CA SER A 48 4.66 5.43 -4.58
C SER A 48 3.61 5.03 -3.55
N PHE A 49 3.19 5.96 -2.68
CA PHE A 49 2.03 5.70 -1.81
C PHE A 49 0.78 5.38 -2.62
N PHE A 50 0.55 6.11 -3.71
CA PHE A 50 -0.61 5.94 -4.57
C PHE A 50 -0.61 4.55 -5.21
N SER A 51 0.53 4.12 -5.75
CA SER A 51 0.66 2.81 -6.38
C SER A 51 0.51 1.68 -5.34
N HIS A 52 1.17 1.77 -4.18
CA HIS A 52 1.02 0.80 -3.09
C HIS A 52 -0.43 0.70 -2.59
N MET A 53 -1.15 1.82 -2.47
CA MET A 53 -2.56 1.80 -2.07
C MET A 53 -3.44 1.12 -3.12
N ARG A 54 -3.15 1.33 -4.42
CA ARG A 54 -3.83 0.60 -5.51
C ARG A 54 -3.58 -0.90 -5.42
N ASP A 55 -2.34 -1.32 -5.16
CA ASP A 55 -1.96 -2.73 -5.08
C ASP A 55 -2.63 -3.41 -3.86
N VAL A 56 -2.72 -2.70 -2.74
CA VAL A 56 -3.42 -3.18 -1.53
C VAL A 56 -4.92 -3.43 -1.77
N CYS A 57 -5.54 -2.74 -2.73
CA CYS A 57 -6.94 -2.98 -3.09
C CYS A 57 -7.14 -4.29 -3.89
N ASP A 58 -6.12 -4.78 -4.60
CA ASP A 58 -6.28 -5.86 -5.58
C ASP A 58 -6.71 -7.17 -4.94
N LEU A 59 -6.15 -7.52 -3.79
CA LEU A 59 -6.51 -8.75 -3.08
C LEU A 59 -8.00 -8.75 -2.69
N SER A 60 -8.52 -7.61 -2.21
CA SER A 60 -9.93 -7.48 -1.81
C SER A 60 -10.87 -7.52 -3.01
N ILE A 61 -10.49 -6.88 -4.13
CA ILE A 61 -11.26 -6.94 -5.37
C ILE A 61 -11.30 -8.38 -5.90
N LEU A 62 -10.14 -9.04 -5.98
CA LEU A 62 -10.02 -10.42 -6.44
C LEU A 62 -10.85 -11.36 -5.56
N PHE A 63 -10.77 -11.20 -4.23
CA PHE A 63 -11.56 -11.98 -3.27
C PHE A 63 -13.07 -11.82 -3.52
N LEU A 64 -13.56 -10.59 -3.62
CA LEU A 64 -14.99 -10.31 -3.83
C LEU A 64 -15.50 -10.81 -5.19
N ILE A 65 -14.74 -10.61 -6.26
CA ILE A 65 -15.10 -11.08 -7.60
C ILE A 65 -15.14 -12.62 -7.64
N ASN A 66 -14.11 -13.28 -7.09
CA ASN A 66 -14.05 -14.74 -7.07
C ASN A 66 -15.19 -15.34 -6.23
N GLU A 67 -15.59 -14.68 -5.15
CA GLU A 67 -16.77 -15.08 -4.40
C GLU A 67 -18.04 -14.99 -5.24
N GLU A 68 -18.29 -13.86 -5.91
CA GLU A 68 -19.48 -13.69 -6.74
C GLU A 68 -19.53 -14.69 -7.89
N VAL A 69 -18.39 -14.94 -8.54
CA VAL A 69 -18.25 -15.98 -9.56
C VAL A 69 -18.56 -17.36 -8.97
N SER A 70 -17.97 -17.69 -7.81
CA SER A 70 -18.18 -18.97 -7.13
C SER A 70 -19.64 -19.16 -6.72
N ASN A 71 -20.28 -18.12 -6.21
CA ASN A 71 -21.69 -18.14 -5.82
C ASN A 71 -22.61 -18.30 -7.05
N SER A 72 -22.29 -17.65 -8.17
CA SER A 72 -23.09 -17.73 -9.41
C SER A 72 -23.17 -19.14 -10.01
N ILE A 73 -22.12 -19.95 -9.81
CA ILE A 73 -22.08 -21.35 -10.23
C ILE A 73 -22.52 -22.30 -9.10
N GLY A 74 -23.04 -21.78 -7.98
CA GLY A 74 -23.47 -22.56 -6.82
C GLY A 74 -22.32 -23.30 -6.13
N ARG A 75 -21.09 -22.80 -6.26
CA ARG A 75 -19.85 -23.40 -5.72
C ARG A 75 -19.65 -24.85 -6.18
N LYS A 76 -20.24 -25.25 -7.31
CA LYS A 76 -20.26 -26.64 -7.82
C LYS A 76 -18.88 -27.29 -8.00
N PRO A 77 -17.81 -26.58 -8.41
CA PRO A 77 -16.50 -27.22 -8.57
C PRO A 77 -15.84 -27.63 -7.25
N TYR A 78 -16.25 -27.04 -6.12
CA TYR A 78 -15.59 -27.23 -4.82
C TYR A 78 -15.51 -28.70 -4.37
N PRO A 79 -16.60 -29.49 -4.37
CA PRO A 79 -16.52 -30.89 -3.92
C PRO A 79 -15.55 -31.73 -4.76
N LYS A 80 -15.54 -31.52 -6.08
CA LYS A 80 -14.64 -32.24 -6.99
C LYS A 80 -13.18 -31.88 -6.73
N LEU A 81 -12.88 -30.58 -6.55
CA LEU A 81 -11.53 -30.12 -6.21
C LEU A 81 -11.03 -30.78 -4.92
N ILE A 82 -11.85 -30.85 -3.88
CA ILE A 82 -11.48 -31.49 -2.62
C ILE A 82 -11.26 -33.00 -2.79
N GLU A 83 -12.09 -33.67 -3.59
CA GLU A 83 -11.91 -35.08 -3.92
C GLU A 83 -10.60 -35.33 -4.69
N GLU A 84 -10.26 -34.52 -5.68
CA GLU A 84 -8.99 -34.59 -6.44
C GLU A 84 -7.79 -34.37 -5.50
N VAL A 85 -7.84 -33.36 -4.63
CA VAL A 85 -6.79 -33.10 -3.63
C VAL A 85 -6.53 -34.32 -2.73
N VAL A 86 -7.58 -35.03 -2.33
CA VAL A 86 -7.45 -36.22 -1.48
C VAL A 86 -7.03 -37.46 -2.27
N SER A 87 -7.66 -37.72 -3.41
CA SER A 87 -7.47 -38.93 -4.21
C SER A 87 -6.16 -38.95 -4.99
N GLU A 88 -5.67 -37.79 -5.44
CA GLU A 88 -4.39 -37.64 -6.15
C GLU A 88 -3.20 -37.48 -5.18
N GLY A 89 -3.44 -37.56 -3.87
CA GLY A 89 -2.39 -37.57 -2.86
C GLY A 89 -1.78 -36.21 -2.53
N PHE A 90 -2.41 -35.10 -2.93
CA PHE A 90 -1.99 -33.75 -2.55
C PHE A 90 -2.25 -33.43 -1.07
N TYR A 91 -3.18 -34.12 -0.42
CA TYR A 91 -3.39 -34.06 1.02
C TYR A 91 -2.54 -35.11 1.76
N SER A 92 -1.45 -34.67 2.38
CA SER A 92 -0.63 -35.56 3.21
C SER A 92 -1.38 -35.98 4.46
N LYS A 93 -1.55 -37.29 4.65
CA LYS A 93 -2.04 -37.86 5.92
C LYS A 93 -0.98 -37.86 7.03
N LYS A 94 0.18 -37.26 6.77
CA LYS A 94 1.34 -37.23 7.66
C LYS A 94 1.77 -35.78 7.89
N ILE A 95 1.97 -35.41 9.14
CA ILE A 95 2.61 -34.14 9.51
C ILE A 95 3.77 -34.40 10.46
N MET A 96 4.67 -33.43 10.55
CA MET A 96 5.73 -33.43 11.55
C MET A 96 5.29 -32.60 12.75
N VAL A 97 5.34 -33.18 13.95
CA VAL A 97 5.13 -32.46 15.22
C VAL A 97 6.32 -32.74 16.10
N ASN A 98 7.09 -31.71 16.47
CA ASN A 98 8.31 -31.86 17.28
C ASN A 98 9.32 -32.89 16.72
N ASN A 99 9.48 -32.93 15.39
CA ASN A 99 10.30 -33.92 14.66
C ASN A 99 9.77 -35.37 14.68
N ASP A 100 8.60 -35.63 15.25
CA ASP A 100 7.93 -36.91 15.16
C ASP A 100 6.90 -36.91 14.02
N GLU A 101 6.89 -37.98 13.22
CA GLU A 101 5.87 -38.19 12.19
C GLU A 101 4.55 -38.59 12.86
N VAL A 102 3.52 -37.78 12.68
CA VAL A 102 2.16 -38.08 13.12
C VAL A 102 1.32 -38.43 11.91
N VAL A 103 0.82 -39.67 11.87
CA VAL A 103 -0.12 -40.13 10.86
C VAL A 103 -1.55 -39.87 11.33
N PHE A 104 -2.33 -39.15 10.54
CA PHE A 104 -3.73 -38.89 10.83
C PHE A 104 -4.62 -40.07 10.44
N GLU A 105 -5.42 -40.52 11.41
CA GLU A 105 -6.53 -41.44 11.15
C GLU A 105 -7.66 -40.75 10.38
N ASN A 106 -8.47 -41.54 9.66
CA ASN A 106 -9.55 -41.05 8.78
C ASN A 106 -10.55 -40.11 9.49
N ILE A 107 -10.78 -40.25 10.81
CA ILE A 107 -11.70 -39.40 11.58
C ILE A 107 -11.21 -37.95 11.66
N LYS A 108 -9.91 -37.71 11.83
CA LYS A 108 -9.34 -36.36 11.94
C LYS A 108 -9.35 -35.62 10.60
N ILE A 109 -9.14 -36.37 9.51
CA ILE A 109 -9.23 -35.84 8.14
C ILE A 109 -10.64 -35.36 7.83
N LYS A 110 -11.66 -36.12 8.26
CA LYS A 110 -13.07 -35.75 8.08
C LYS A 110 -13.41 -34.39 8.69
N PHE A 111 -12.90 -34.09 9.90
CA PHE A 111 -13.13 -32.78 10.54
C PHE A 111 -12.59 -31.62 9.72
N THR A 112 -11.35 -31.70 9.24
CA THR A 112 -10.76 -30.65 8.40
C THR A 112 -11.56 -30.44 7.11
N LEU A 113 -12.01 -31.51 6.46
CA LEU A 113 -12.83 -31.41 5.24
C LEU A 113 -14.21 -30.79 5.51
N GLU A 114 -14.82 -31.10 6.66
CA GLU A 114 -16.06 -30.48 7.10
C GLU A 114 -15.87 -28.98 7.44
N GLU A 115 -14.76 -28.60 8.06
CA GLU A 115 -14.42 -27.19 8.32
C GLU A 115 -14.23 -26.39 7.03
N ILE A 116 -13.54 -26.94 6.04
CA ILE A 116 -13.41 -26.28 4.73
C ILE A 116 -14.79 -26.15 4.08
N ARG A 117 -15.65 -27.18 4.15
CA ARG A 117 -17.00 -27.08 3.61
C ARG A 117 -17.80 -25.97 4.31
N ASP A 118 -17.70 -25.90 5.63
CA ASP A 118 -18.33 -24.86 6.45
C ASP A 118 -17.80 -23.45 6.11
N LEU A 119 -16.51 -23.35 5.74
CA LEU A 119 -15.88 -22.11 5.27
C LEU A 119 -16.62 -21.50 4.08
N PHE A 120 -16.91 -22.33 3.08
CA PHE A 120 -17.55 -21.93 1.82
C PHE A 120 -19.07 -21.75 1.93
N VAL A 121 -19.71 -22.27 2.98
CA VAL A 121 -21.17 -22.25 3.12
C VAL A 121 -21.63 -21.27 4.20
N ASN A 122 -21.04 -21.31 5.39
CA ASN A 122 -21.56 -20.61 6.57
C ASN A 122 -20.65 -19.49 7.08
N LYS A 123 -19.34 -19.53 6.80
CA LYS A 123 -18.36 -18.59 7.38
C LYS A 123 -17.92 -17.45 6.46
N PHE A 124 -18.55 -17.28 5.29
CA PHE A 124 -18.17 -16.23 4.33
C PHE A 124 -18.11 -14.83 4.97
N ASN A 125 -19.14 -14.43 5.73
CA ASN A 125 -19.16 -13.10 6.37
C ASN A 125 -17.98 -12.88 7.33
N GLY A 126 -17.55 -13.95 8.03
CA GLY A 126 -16.35 -13.91 8.87
C GLY A 126 -15.08 -13.72 8.04
N MET A 127 -14.97 -14.43 6.91
CA MET A 127 -13.83 -14.30 5.98
C MET A 127 -13.77 -12.91 5.34
N LEU A 128 -14.92 -12.36 4.93
CA LEU A 128 -15.00 -11.00 4.44
C LEU A 128 -14.55 -10.00 5.51
N GLY A 129 -15.00 -10.17 6.76
CA GLY A 129 -14.55 -9.34 7.88
C GLY A 129 -13.03 -9.37 8.05
N SER A 130 -12.42 -10.56 8.07
CA SER A 130 -10.96 -10.72 8.16
C SER A 130 -10.24 -10.07 6.98
N GLN A 131 -10.72 -10.26 5.75
CA GLN A 131 -10.14 -9.64 4.56
C GLN A 131 -10.17 -8.11 4.63
N ILE A 132 -11.24 -7.53 5.19
CA ILE A 132 -11.34 -6.07 5.39
C ILE A 132 -10.36 -5.59 6.47
N LEU A 133 -10.13 -6.37 7.53
CA LEU A 133 -9.11 -6.05 8.54
C LEU A 133 -7.70 -6.08 7.94
N ASP A 134 -7.37 -7.07 7.12
CA ASP A 134 -6.07 -7.17 6.45
C ASP A 134 -5.86 -6.01 5.45
N PHE A 135 -6.91 -5.61 4.74
CA PHE A 135 -6.91 -4.42 3.90
C PHE A 135 -6.64 -3.15 4.73
N GLN A 136 -7.33 -2.94 5.85
CA GLN A 136 -7.11 -1.79 6.74
C GLN A 136 -5.65 -1.73 7.22
N VAL A 137 -5.11 -2.86 7.68
CA VAL A 137 -3.73 -2.97 8.17
C VAL A 137 -2.75 -2.61 7.05
N SER A 138 -2.94 -3.19 5.87
CA SER A 138 -2.05 -2.97 4.72
C SER A 138 -2.11 -1.53 4.22
N ALA A 139 -3.31 -0.95 4.12
CA ALA A 139 -3.53 0.43 3.68
C ALA A 139 -2.86 1.44 4.64
N PHE A 140 -3.07 1.27 5.95
CA PHE A 140 -2.44 2.14 6.94
C PHE A 140 -0.91 1.95 7.00
N SER A 141 -0.43 0.71 6.84
CA SER A 141 1.00 0.42 6.82
C SER A 141 1.69 1.06 5.61
N SER A 142 1.06 1.06 4.43
CA SER A 142 1.54 1.81 3.27
C SER A 142 1.62 3.31 3.56
N PHE A 143 0.59 3.89 4.18
CA PHE A 143 0.60 5.32 4.56
C PHE A 143 1.74 5.63 5.55
N GLU A 144 1.89 4.82 6.59
CA GLU A 144 2.92 4.98 7.62
C GLU A 144 4.34 4.87 7.03
N PHE A 145 4.57 3.94 6.11
CA PHE A 145 5.84 3.78 5.41
C PHE A 145 6.20 5.05 4.62
N TRP A 146 5.29 5.52 3.76
CA TRP A 146 5.57 6.64 2.87
C TRP A 146 5.67 7.99 3.59
N VAL A 147 4.88 8.20 4.65
CA VAL A 147 5.05 9.34 5.56
C VAL A 147 6.40 9.25 6.28
N SER A 148 6.82 8.06 6.72
CA SER A 148 8.13 7.88 7.36
C SER A 148 9.26 8.20 6.39
N LYS A 149 9.12 7.88 5.10
CA LYS A 149 10.11 8.23 4.08
C LYS A 149 10.26 9.75 3.92
N ILE A 150 9.13 10.48 3.86
CA ILE A 150 9.14 11.96 3.86
C ILE A 150 9.86 12.49 5.11
N TYR A 151 9.60 11.89 6.27
CA TYR A 151 10.29 12.26 7.51
C TYR A 151 11.81 12.05 7.41
N GLU A 152 12.27 10.86 6.96
CA GLU A 152 13.70 10.57 6.89
C GLU A 152 14.43 11.53 5.93
N MET A 153 13.78 12.01 4.87
CA MET A 153 14.35 13.00 3.95
C MET A 153 14.51 14.39 4.57
N ASN A 154 13.68 14.71 5.55
CA ASN A 154 13.71 15.98 6.27
C ASN A 154 14.38 15.85 7.65
N LYS A 155 15.00 14.70 7.93
CA LYS A 155 15.45 14.30 9.27
C LYS A 155 16.43 15.28 9.88
N GLU A 156 17.42 15.75 9.12
CA GLU A 156 18.44 16.67 9.64
C GLU A 156 17.81 17.98 10.16
N LYS A 157 16.84 18.53 9.41
CA LYS A 157 16.09 19.73 9.79
C LYS A 157 15.20 19.46 11.02
N ILE A 158 14.58 18.28 11.08
CA ILE A 158 13.62 17.91 12.13
C ILE A 158 14.30 17.52 13.45
N GLU A 159 15.37 16.72 13.41
CA GLU A 159 16.00 16.14 14.60
C GLU A 159 16.71 17.19 15.46
N SER A 160 17.28 18.23 14.86
CA SER A 160 17.82 19.40 15.59
C SER A 160 16.76 20.00 16.53
N ASP A 161 15.56 20.24 15.99
CA ASP A 161 14.49 20.91 16.72
C ASP A 161 13.80 19.96 17.71
N LEU A 162 13.69 18.69 17.33
CA LEU A 162 13.14 17.65 18.18
C LEU A 162 14.04 17.38 19.40
N MET A 163 15.36 17.31 19.21
CA MET A 163 16.32 17.15 20.31
C MET A 163 16.29 18.35 21.25
N LYS A 164 16.33 19.58 20.73
CA LYS A 164 16.18 20.81 21.56
C LYS A 164 14.88 20.80 22.36
N SER A 165 13.76 20.42 21.73
CA SER A 165 12.47 20.32 22.42
C SER A 165 12.45 19.23 23.49
N ARG A 166 13.13 18.09 23.25
CA ARG A 166 13.27 17.00 24.23
C ARG A 166 14.12 17.44 25.40
N GLU A 167 15.30 18.02 25.15
CA GLU A 167 16.19 18.60 26.16
C GLU A 167 15.44 19.59 27.04
N LEU A 168 14.69 20.53 26.44
CA LEU A 168 13.89 21.50 27.19
C LEU A 168 12.84 20.82 28.09
N LYS A 169 12.24 19.72 27.63
CA LYS A 169 11.25 18.95 28.41
C LYS A 169 11.91 18.19 29.56
N TYR A 170 13.08 17.60 29.34
CA TYR A 170 13.90 17.00 30.39
C TYR A 170 14.29 18.05 31.43
N SER A 171 14.84 19.19 31.02
CA SER A 171 15.22 20.27 31.93
C SER A 171 14.04 20.74 32.78
N LYS A 172 12.88 21.01 32.18
CA LYS A 172 11.67 21.40 32.93
C LYS A 172 11.21 20.36 33.95
N LEU A 173 11.35 19.06 33.65
CA LEU A 173 11.00 18.01 34.61
C LEU A 173 12.04 17.86 35.71
N ILE A 174 13.32 18.05 35.41
CA ILE A 174 14.41 18.06 36.39
C ILE A 174 14.25 19.26 37.33
N ASP A 175 13.92 20.44 36.82
CA ASP A 175 13.68 21.63 37.64
C ASP A 175 12.47 21.43 38.55
N LYS A 176 11.36 20.92 38.01
CA LYS A 176 10.18 20.54 38.81
C LYS A 176 10.51 19.48 39.87
N TYR A 177 11.40 18.53 39.56
CA TYR A 177 11.84 17.52 40.52
C TYR A 177 12.64 18.14 41.67
N ARG A 178 13.49 19.13 41.38
CA ARG A 178 14.27 19.85 42.38
C ARG A 178 13.39 20.66 43.34
N GLU A 179 12.32 21.24 42.82
CA GLU A 179 11.38 22.09 43.58
C GLU A 179 10.24 21.31 44.27
N ALA A 180 10.04 20.03 43.92
CA ALA A 180 8.93 19.24 44.43
C ALA A 180 9.14 18.72 45.86
N SER A 181 8.03 18.53 46.57
CA SER A 181 8.00 17.80 47.84
C SER A 181 8.40 16.32 47.64
N GLU A 182 8.90 15.66 48.69
CA GLU A 182 9.29 14.24 48.59
C GLU A 182 8.16 13.32 48.14
N SER A 183 6.91 13.65 48.49
CA SER A 183 5.74 12.89 48.07
C SER A 183 5.44 12.96 46.56
N ASP A 184 5.91 14.02 45.88
CA ASP A 184 5.67 14.25 44.45
C ASP A 184 6.88 13.95 43.56
N LYS A 185 8.09 13.91 44.14
CA LYS A 185 9.33 13.54 43.42
C LYS A 185 9.22 12.18 42.72
N SER A 186 8.64 11.18 43.38
CA SER A 186 8.43 9.85 42.78
C SER A 186 7.57 9.90 41.51
N LYS A 187 6.49 10.71 41.51
CA LYS A 187 5.63 10.90 40.32
C LYS A 187 6.37 11.59 39.17
N ILE A 188 7.23 12.57 39.49
CA ILE A 188 8.02 13.29 38.50
C ILE A 188 9.12 12.39 37.92
N LEU A 189 9.78 11.58 38.76
CA LEU A 189 10.78 10.60 38.33
C LEU A 189 10.17 9.59 37.36
N GLN A 190 8.97 9.08 37.64
CA GLN A 190 8.26 8.20 36.71
C GLN A 190 7.95 8.89 35.37
N LYS A 191 7.63 10.19 35.37
CA LYS A 191 7.42 10.94 34.12
C LYS A 191 8.72 11.07 33.32
N ILE A 192 9.86 11.26 33.99
CA ILE A 192 11.19 11.33 33.35
C ILE A 192 11.55 9.96 32.73
N ILE A 193 11.38 8.86 33.47
CA ILE A 193 11.65 7.49 32.98
C ILE A 193 10.76 7.13 31.79
N LYS A 194 9.51 7.61 31.78
CA LYS A 194 8.57 7.42 30.67
C LYS A 194 8.82 8.32 29.48
N LEU A 195 9.75 9.27 29.53
CA LEU A 195 10.09 10.05 28.34
C LEU A 195 10.78 9.15 27.31
N PRO A 196 10.30 9.15 26.05
CA PRO A 196 10.90 8.35 25.01
C PRO A 196 12.34 8.81 24.75
N GLY A 197 13.26 7.85 24.61
CA GLY A 197 14.66 8.10 24.26
C GLY A 197 14.83 8.53 22.80
N GLY A 198 15.90 8.08 22.13
CA GLY A 198 16.18 8.45 20.73
C GLY A 198 15.08 8.07 19.72
N PHE A 199 14.27 7.05 20.02
CA PHE A 199 13.18 6.58 19.14
C PHE A 199 12.15 7.68 18.85
N VAL A 200 11.78 7.84 17.58
CA VAL A 200 10.73 8.78 17.13
C VAL A 200 9.53 7.97 16.64
N SER A 201 8.41 8.10 17.34
CA SER A 201 7.19 7.36 17.00
C SER A 201 6.55 7.90 15.73
N PHE A 202 5.74 7.09 15.02
CA PHE A 202 5.02 7.56 13.83
C PHE A 202 4.19 8.85 14.08
N PRO A 203 3.39 8.97 15.17
CA PRO A 203 2.72 10.22 15.48
C PRO A 203 3.67 11.42 15.62
N ASP A 204 4.87 11.21 16.16
CA ASP A 204 5.87 12.28 16.26
C ASP A 204 6.42 12.63 14.87
N LYS A 205 6.73 11.64 14.03
CA LYS A 205 7.17 11.85 12.63
C LYS A 205 6.15 12.67 11.86
N LEU A 206 4.89 12.26 11.90
CA LEU A 206 3.78 12.93 11.25
C LEU A 206 3.57 14.36 11.78
N ASN A 207 3.64 14.56 13.10
CA ASN A 207 3.54 15.89 13.69
C ASN A 207 4.68 16.82 13.26
N CYS A 208 5.89 16.28 13.03
CA CYS A 208 7.00 17.06 12.50
C CYS A 208 6.75 17.45 11.04
N ILE A 209 6.26 16.52 10.22
CA ILE A 209 5.87 16.83 8.83
C ILE A 209 4.81 17.93 8.79
N PHE A 210 3.76 17.84 9.61
CA PHE A 210 2.74 18.91 9.71
C PHE A 210 3.25 20.25 10.24
N LYS A 211 4.46 20.34 10.80
CA LYS A 211 5.09 21.63 11.12
C LYS A 211 5.88 22.19 9.94
N LEU A 212 6.30 21.34 9.01
CA LEU A 212 7.03 21.72 7.80
C LEU A 212 6.12 22.11 6.65
N VAL A 213 4.89 21.58 6.60
CA VAL A 213 3.92 21.96 5.57
C VAL A 213 3.62 23.47 5.64
N ASP A 214 3.61 24.09 4.46
CA ASP A 214 3.09 25.43 4.28
C ASP A 214 1.57 25.42 4.46
N LYS A 215 1.10 26.12 5.50
CA LYS A 215 -0.32 26.17 5.86
C LYS A 215 -1.17 26.93 4.85
N ASP A 216 -0.56 27.80 4.05
CA ASP A 216 -1.26 28.54 3.01
C ASP A 216 -1.47 27.67 1.75
N LYS A 217 -0.62 26.64 1.58
CA LYS A 217 -0.76 25.62 0.51
C LYS A 217 -1.60 24.43 0.92
N TYR A 218 -1.63 24.08 2.21
CA TYR A 218 -2.37 22.91 2.71
C TYR A 218 -3.88 23.19 2.72
N ARG A 219 -4.62 22.59 1.78
CA ARG A 219 -6.03 22.97 1.51
C ARG A 219 -7.04 22.31 2.46
N ARG A 220 -6.60 21.34 3.25
CA ARG A 220 -7.44 20.58 4.19
C ARG A 220 -7.29 21.10 5.63
N ASN A 221 -8.13 20.62 6.53
CA ASN A 221 -8.00 20.90 7.95
C ASN A 221 -7.04 19.90 8.61
N ILE A 222 -5.84 20.35 8.99
CA ILE A 222 -4.80 19.53 9.63
C ILE A 222 -5.31 18.82 10.91
N ASN A 223 -6.19 19.47 11.69
CA ASN A 223 -6.68 18.84 12.92
C ASN A 223 -7.65 17.70 12.61
N GLU A 224 -8.57 17.90 11.66
CA GLU A 224 -9.47 16.83 11.20
C GLU A 224 -8.69 15.67 10.57
N ASP A 225 -7.66 15.96 9.78
CA ASP A 225 -6.79 14.95 9.19
C ASP A 225 -6.05 14.14 10.26
N LYS A 226 -5.57 14.79 11.33
CA LYS A 226 -4.97 14.10 12.47
C LYS A 226 -5.96 13.20 13.19
N ASP A 227 -7.22 13.60 13.33
CA ASP A 227 -8.25 12.79 13.97
C ASP A 227 -8.56 11.56 13.12
N ILE A 228 -8.68 11.70 11.79
CA ILE A 228 -8.84 10.59 10.85
C ILE A 228 -7.67 9.59 10.97
N ILE A 229 -6.43 10.09 10.91
CA ILE A 229 -5.23 9.24 11.00
C ILE A 229 -5.14 8.55 12.37
N SER A 230 -5.45 9.27 13.45
CA SER A 230 -5.47 8.73 14.81
C SER A 230 -6.48 7.60 14.94
N PHE A 231 -7.69 7.78 14.40
CA PHE A 231 -8.74 6.77 14.40
C PHE A 231 -8.31 5.53 13.60
N LEU A 232 -7.85 5.71 12.35
CA LEU A 232 -7.42 4.58 11.50
C LEU A 232 -6.22 3.84 12.10
N ARG A 233 -5.31 4.55 12.76
CA ARG A 233 -4.21 3.93 13.51
C ARG A 233 -4.70 3.09 14.68
N ALA A 234 -5.65 3.62 15.47
CA ALA A 234 -6.25 2.89 16.57
C ALA A 234 -6.97 1.64 16.06
N ASN A 235 -7.74 1.78 14.98
CA ASN A 235 -8.43 0.69 14.32
C ASN A 235 -7.45 -0.42 13.86
N ARG A 236 -6.36 -0.05 13.17
CA ARG A 236 -5.28 -0.97 12.79
C ARG A 236 -4.68 -1.72 13.99
N ASN A 237 -4.48 -1.03 15.11
CA ASN A 237 -3.92 -1.66 16.31
C ASN A 237 -4.86 -2.67 16.97
N THR A 238 -6.17 -2.57 16.75
CA THR A 238 -7.13 -3.58 17.26
C THR A 238 -6.87 -4.96 16.67
N VAL A 239 -6.47 -5.05 15.40
CA VAL A 239 -6.15 -6.30 14.71
C VAL A 239 -4.99 -7.02 15.40
N HIS A 240 -3.94 -6.28 15.77
CA HIS A 240 -2.78 -6.83 16.49
C HIS A 240 -3.10 -7.32 17.91
N ASN A 241 -4.23 -6.90 18.47
CA ASN A 241 -4.71 -7.29 19.80
C ASN A 241 -5.76 -8.42 19.74
N GLY A 242 -5.70 -9.27 18.71
CA GLY A 242 -6.69 -10.34 18.50
C GLY A 242 -8.06 -9.80 18.09
N GLY A 243 -8.09 -8.65 17.40
CA GLY A 243 -9.31 -7.99 16.94
C GLY A 243 -9.98 -7.09 17.98
N VAL A 244 -9.43 -6.94 19.19
CA VAL A 244 -10.04 -6.18 20.30
C VAL A 244 -9.36 -4.82 20.49
N HIS A 245 -10.15 -3.76 20.61
CA HIS A 245 -9.64 -2.43 20.95
C HIS A 245 -9.26 -2.35 22.44
N LYS A 246 -7.98 -2.13 22.73
CA LYS A 246 -7.47 -2.01 24.11
C LYS A 246 -7.23 -0.57 24.56
N GLY A 247 -7.59 0.40 23.72
CA GLY A 247 -7.54 1.82 24.05
C GLY A 247 -8.85 2.31 24.67
N LYS A 248 -8.89 3.61 25.01
CA LYS A 248 -10.15 4.29 25.37
C LYS A 248 -11.08 4.34 24.17
N ASP A 249 -12.37 4.47 24.45
CA ASP A 249 -13.39 4.73 23.43
C ASP A 249 -12.94 5.86 22.49
N HIS A 250 -13.06 5.61 21.19
CA HIS A 250 -12.65 6.52 20.15
C HIS A 250 -13.81 6.67 19.16
N LEU A 251 -14.41 7.85 19.17
CA LEU A 251 -15.46 8.26 18.23
C LEU A 251 -14.85 9.21 17.20
N LEU A 252 -15.10 8.93 15.92
CA LEU A 252 -14.82 9.83 14.81
C LEU A 252 -16.12 10.12 14.06
N LEU A 253 -16.44 11.40 13.89
CA LEU A 253 -17.51 11.86 13.02
C LEU A 253 -16.89 12.45 11.75
N HIS A 254 -17.15 11.86 10.59
CA HIS A 254 -16.63 12.34 9.32
C HIS A 254 -17.67 12.16 8.22
N ASN A 255 -17.93 13.20 7.42
CA ASN A 255 -18.93 13.20 6.34
C ASN A 255 -20.31 12.66 6.77
N ASN A 256 -20.80 13.13 7.94
CA ASN A 256 -22.06 12.68 8.57
C ASN A 256 -22.12 11.18 8.92
N LYS A 257 -20.99 10.50 8.96
CA LYS A 257 -20.86 9.10 9.36
C LYS A 257 -20.10 8.99 10.67
N SER A 258 -20.56 8.09 11.53
CA SER A 258 -19.97 7.85 12.85
C SER A 258 -19.17 6.55 12.82
N PHE A 259 -17.90 6.63 13.21
CA PHE A 259 -17.02 5.48 13.38
C PHE A 259 -16.65 5.36 14.85
N VAL A 260 -16.79 4.16 15.42
CA VAL A 260 -16.63 3.95 16.86
C VAL A 260 -15.70 2.76 17.10
N LEU A 261 -14.72 2.96 17.97
CA LEU A 261 -13.95 1.89 18.61
C LEU A 261 -14.25 1.94 20.10
N GLU A 262 -14.97 0.94 20.60
CA GLU A 262 -15.29 0.83 22.02
C GLU A 262 -14.20 0.04 22.76
N SER A 263 -13.85 0.46 23.98
CA SER A 263 -12.86 -0.21 24.82
C SER A 263 -13.25 -1.66 25.09
N ASP A 264 -12.26 -2.55 24.99
CA ASP A 264 -12.36 -3.99 25.22
C ASP A 264 -13.37 -4.74 24.34
N LYS A 265 -13.78 -4.13 23.22
CA LYS A 265 -14.67 -4.76 22.24
C LYS A 265 -13.99 -4.97 20.90
N PRO A 266 -14.48 -5.92 20.08
CA PRO A 266 -14.02 -6.09 18.71
C PRO A 266 -14.23 -4.82 17.89
N ALA A 267 -13.28 -4.48 17.01
CA ALA A 267 -13.51 -3.44 16.03
C ALA A 267 -14.63 -3.88 15.07
N TYR A 268 -15.67 -3.07 14.97
CA TYR A 268 -16.82 -3.35 14.14
C TYR A 268 -17.19 -2.12 13.31
N ASN A 269 -17.45 -2.34 12.02
CA ASN A 269 -17.96 -1.33 11.12
C ASN A 269 -19.23 -1.88 10.47
N GLU A 270 -20.36 -1.21 10.67
CA GLU A 270 -21.64 -1.60 10.08
C GLU A 270 -21.59 -1.58 8.54
N ASN A 271 -20.84 -0.64 7.98
CA ASN A 271 -20.71 -0.45 6.54
C ASN A 271 -19.25 -0.38 6.10
N TYR A 272 -18.78 -1.42 5.42
CA TYR A 272 -17.41 -1.46 4.89
C TYR A 272 -17.14 -0.43 3.80
N ASN A 273 -18.15 0.00 3.03
CA ASN A 273 -17.94 1.03 2.01
C ASN A 273 -17.55 2.36 2.65
N ASP A 274 -18.14 2.67 3.81
CA ASP A 274 -17.86 3.90 4.55
C ASP A 274 -16.44 3.89 5.12
N LEU A 275 -16.00 2.73 5.60
CA LEU A 275 -14.63 2.51 6.05
C LEU A 275 -13.63 2.61 4.88
N ILE A 276 -13.92 2.01 3.72
CA ILE A 276 -13.06 2.12 2.53
C ILE A 276 -12.94 3.58 2.10
N ALA A 277 -14.06 4.33 2.13
CA ALA A 277 -14.07 5.76 1.85
C ALA A 277 -13.23 6.55 2.87
N LEU A 278 -13.34 6.24 4.17
CA LEU A 278 -12.52 6.86 5.22
C LEU A 278 -11.02 6.56 5.03
N ILE A 279 -10.65 5.34 4.64
CA ILE A 279 -9.25 5.01 4.28
C ILE A 279 -8.81 5.81 3.06
N GLY A 280 -9.70 6.06 2.11
CA GLY A 280 -9.47 6.94 0.98
C GLY A 280 -9.11 8.38 1.35
N GLU A 281 -9.42 8.85 2.56
CA GLU A 281 -8.94 10.15 3.04
C GLU A 281 -7.42 10.17 3.24
N LEU A 282 -6.78 9.03 3.54
CA LEU A 282 -5.32 8.95 3.63
C LEU A 282 -4.63 9.32 2.31
N VAL A 283 -5.28 9.02 1.17
CA VAL A 283 -4.81 9.39 -0.17
C VAL A 283 -4.77 10.90 -0.34
N ASP A 284 -5.86 11.57 0.03
CA ASP A 284 -5.97 13.02 -0.08
C ASP A 284 -5.03 13.72 0.92
N ILE A 285 -4.98 13.24 2.16
CA ILE A 285 -4.06 13.73 3.20
C ILE A 285 -2.60 13.64 2.71
N TYR A 286 -2.19 12.50 2.17
CA TYR A 286 -0.83 12.33 1.68
C TYR A 286 -0.53 13.27 0.50
N SER A 287 -1.48 13.42 -0.43
CA SER A 287 -1.34 14.35 -1.56
C SER A 287 -1.22 15.81 -1.10
N GLU A 288 -1.99 16.24 -0.10
CA GLU A 288 -1.86 17.58 0.49
C GLU A 288 -0.55 17.78 1.24
N ILE A 289 -0.05 16.77 1.96
CA ILE A 289 1.28 16.80 2.58
C ILE A 289 2.33 17.06 1.49
N LEU A 290 2.32 16.28 0.40
CA LEU A 290 3.29 16.46 -0.70
C LEU A 290 3.19 17.84 -1.34
N PHE A 291 1.97 18.34 -1.58
CA PHE A 291 1.74 19.65 -2.19
C PHE A 291 2.27 20.81 -1.36
N SER A 292 2.17 20.66 -0.04
CA SER A 292 2.43 21.75 0.91
C SER A 292 3.87 21.77 1.39
N LEU A 293 4.67 20.75 1.05
CA LEU A 293 6.10 20.73 1.31
C LEU A 293 6.85 21.38 0.14
N ASP A 294 7.72 22.33 0.46
CA ASP A 294 8.57 22.97 -0.54
C ASP A 294 9.56 21.97 -1.16
N SER A 295 9.86 22.14 -2.45
CA SER A 295 10.90 21.39 -3.17
C SER A 295 10.68 19.87 -3.24
N MET A 296 9.44 19.39 -3.10
CA MET A 296 9.12 17.97 -3.30
C MET A 296 9.12 17.60 -4.78
N THR A 297 10.14 16.88 -5.23
CA THR A 297 10.18 16.24 -6.55
C THR A 297 9.80 14.76 -6.44
N PRO A 298 9.24 14.14 -7.51
CA PRO A 298 8.87 12.73 -7.48
C PRO A 298 9.97 11.78 -7.04
N ASP A 299 11.24 12.09 -7.31
CA ASP A 299 12.40 11.31 -6.85
C ASP A 299 12.45 11.10 -5.33
N LEU A 300 11.89 12.05 -4.56
CA LEU A 300 11.88 11.98 -3.10
C LEU A 300 10.77 11.06 -2.57
N TYR A 301 9.66 10.91 -3.28
CA TYR A 301 8.53 10.13 -2.79
C TYR A 301 8.14 9.00 -3.72
N THR A 302 9.09 8.54 -4.54
CA THR A 302 8.99 7.32 -5.33
C THR A 302 10.17 6.38 -5.08
N GLU A 303 10.01 5.12 -5.40
CA GLU A 303 11.04 4.08 -5.35
C GLU A 303 11.05 3.34 -6.68
N GLY A 304 12.13 3.49 -7.44
CA GLY A 304 12.28 2.79 -8.72
C GLY A 304 12.70 1.35 -8.52
N GLN A 305 11.96 0.44 -9.15
CA GLN A 305 12.28 -0.98 -9.30
C GLN A 305 12.72 -1.20 -10.74
N TYR A 306 13.92 -1.74 -10.92
CA TYR A 306 14.55 -1.84 -12.23
C TYR A 306 15.11 -3.24 -12.47
N ASN A 307 14.90 -3.77 -13.68
CA ASN A 307 15.71 -4.85 -14.20
C ASN A 307 16.88 -4.25 -14.99
N THR A 308 18.05 -4.19 -14.34
CA THR A 308 19.27 -3.59 -14.91
C THR A 308 19.67 -4.21 -16.24
N ARG A 309 19.47 -5.53 -16.42
CA ARG A 309 19.79 -6.20 -17.69
C ARG A 309 18.89 -5.69 -18.81
N SER A 310 17.58 -5.62 -18.58
CA SER A 310 16.64 -5.14 -19.58
C SER A 310 16.87 -3.67 -19.94
N LEU A 311 17.14 -2.82 -18.95
CA LEU A 311 17.48 -1.41 -19.21
C LEU A 311 18.78 -1.26 -20.02
N ASN A 312 19.80 -2.07 -19.71
CA ASN A 312 21.04 -2.06 -20.49
C ASN A 312 20.82 -2.53 -21.93
N LEU A 313 20.03 -3.59 -22.15
CA LEU A 313 19.67 -4.06 -23.48
C LEU A 313 18.89 -3.00 -24.27
N LEU A 314 17.96 -2.31 -23.60
CA LEU A 314 17.22 -1.19 -24.19
C LEU A 314 18.17 -0.05 -24.60
N SER A 315 19.09 0.34 -23.73
CA SER A 315 20.09 1.37 -24.06
C SER A 315 20.98 0.98 -25.24
N ILE A 316 21.40 -0.29 -25.31
CA ILE A 316 22.16 -0.83 -26.46
C ILE A 316 21.31 -0.76 -27.73
N ALA A 317 20.07 -1.23 -27.69
CA ALA A 317 19.16 -1.21 -28.84
C ALA A 317 18.95 0.23 -29.37
N CYS A 318 18.69 1.18 -28.48
CA CYS A 318 18.55 2.59 -28.85
C CYS A 318 19.83 3.15 -29.49
N LYS A 319 21.01 2.84 -28.92
CA LYS A 319 22.29 3.30 -29.45
C LYS A 319 22.60 2.71 -30.82
N GLU A 320 22.38 1.41 -31.01
CA GLU A 320 22.59 0.73 -32.30
C GLU A 320 21.60 1.23 -33.35
N PHE A 321 20.36 1.52 -32.96
CA PHE A 321 19.37 2.10 -33.86
C PHE A 321 19.79 3.49 -34.38
N VAL A 322 20.30 4.35 -33.48
CA VAL A 322 20.75 5.71 -33.81
C VAL A 322 22.07 5.72 -34.59
N THR A 323 23.06 4.93 -34.16
CA THR A 323 24.44 5.02 -34.66
C THR A 323 24.82 3.94 -35.67
N GLY A 324 23.99 2.90 -35.81
CA GLY A 324 24.24 1.78 -36.70
C GLY A 324 24.33 2.20 -38.16
N THR A 325 25.19 1.52 -38.91
CA THR A 325 25.46 1.82 -40.33
C THR A 325 24.73 0.89 -41.29
N VAL A 326 23.92 -0.04 -40.77
CA VAL A 326 23.11 -0.97 -41.57
C VAL A 326 21.85 -0.29 -42.11
N GLU A 327 21.20 -0.92 -43.09
CA GLU A 327 19.96 -0.43 -43.69
C GLU A 327 18.83 -0.33 -42.66
N ASP A 328 17.91 0.62 -42.84
CA ASP A 328 16.86 0.94 -41.87
C ASP A 328 15.93 -0.25 -41.57
N GLU A 329 15.62 -1.09 -42.58
CA GLU A 329 14.84 -2.31 -42.38
C GLU A 329 15.53 -3.31 -41.44
N ILE A 330 16.85 -3.44 -41.56
CA ILE A 330 17.66 -4.31 -40.69
C ILE A 330 17.73 -3.73 -39.27
N LYS A 331 17.83 -2.39 -39.13
CA LYS A 331 17.79 -1.73 -37.83
C LYS A 331 16.47 -1.97 -37.10
N ASP A 332 15.35 -1.88 -37.82
CA ASP A 332 14.03 -2.13 -37.27
C ASP A 332 13.90 -3.56 -36.73
N GLU A 333 14.28 -4.55 -37.53
CA GLU A 333 14.22 -5.97 -37.14
C GLU A 333 15.09 -6.27 -35.91
N LEU A 334 16.32 -5.75 -35.87
CA LEU A 334 17.23 -5.92 -34.74
C LEU A 334 16.65 -5.27 -33.47
N THR A 335 16.16 -4.04 -33.56
CA THR A 335 15.56 -3.33 -32.42
C THR A 335 14.31 -4.04 -31.91
N LEU A 336 13.44 -4.53 -32.79
CA LEU A 336 12.27 -5.33 -32.40
C LEU A 336 12.69 -6.63 -31.70
N SER A 337 13.76 -7.29 -32.16
CA SER A 337 14.31 -8.47 -31.48
C SER A 337 14.74 -8.13 -30.05
N PHE A 338 15.47 -7.02 -29.86
CA PHE A 338 15.88 -6.58 -28.51
C PHE A 338 14.67 -6.25 -27.62
N PHE A 339 13.62 -5.62 -28.17
CA PHE A 339 12.40 -5.32 -27.43
C PHE A 339 11.67 -6.58 -26.97
N ASN A 340 11.65 -7.62 -27.80
CA ASN A 340 11.10 -8.92 -27.42
C ASN A 340 11.94 -9.59 -26.32
N ASP A 341 13.27 -9.49 -26.39
CA ASP A 341 14.19 -10.05 -25.38
C ASP A 341 14.02 -9.42 -23.99
N ILE A 342 13.56 -8.16 -23.92
CA ILE A 342 13.23 -7.48 -22.66
C ILE A 342 11.78 -7.69 -22.22
N GLY A 343 11.01 -8.53 -22.94
CA GLY A 343 9.67 -8.96 -22.55
C GLY A 343 8.54 -8.06 -23.02
N LEU A 344 8.77 -7.19 -24.02
CA LEU A 344 7.69 -6.43 -24.65
C LEU A 344 6.87 -7.32 -25.59
N ASN A 345 5.55 -7.15 -25.59
CA ASN A 345 4.70 -7.76 -26.60
C ASN A 345 4.83 -7.02 -27.93
N HIS A 346 4.46 -7.68 -29.03
CA HIS A 346 4.58 -7.13 -30.38
C HIS A 346 3.95 -5.72 -30.52
N GLY A 347 2.78 -5.49 -29.91
CA GLY A 347 2.12 -4.18 -29.97
C GLY A 347 2.90 -3.06 -29.30
N LYS A 348 3.44 -3.30 -28.10
CA LYS A 348 4.29 -2.33 -27.38
C LYS A 348 5.62 -2.12 -28.09
N SER A 349 6.24 -3.18 -28.59
CA SER A 349 7.51 -3.11 -29.34
C SER A 349 7.39 -2.22 -30.58
N GLN A 350 6.31 -2.36 -31.36
CA GLN A 350 6.08 -1.55 -32.56
C GLN A 350 5.87 -0.07 -32.23
N ARG A 351 5.06 0.24 -31.20
CA ARG A 351 4.82 1.64 -30.78
C ARG A 351 6.09 2.29 -30.25
N LEU A 352 6.88 1.57 -29.46
CA LEU A 352 8.14 2.07 -28.93
C LEU A 352 9.16 2.32 -30.05
N LEU A 353 9.23 1.44 -31.05
CA LEU A 353 10.08 1.64 -32.23
C LEU A 353 9.65 2.87 -33.03
N GLN A 354 8.34 3.05 -33.24
CA GLN A 354 7.83 4.24 -33.92
C GLN A 354 8.18 5.51 -33.15
N HIS A 355 7.99 5.53 -31.83
CA HIS A 355 8.36 6.67 -31.01
C HIS A 355 9.88 6.95 -31.03
N LEU A 356 10.70 5.89 -31.00
CA LEU A 356 12.15 6.00 -31.15
C LEU A 356 12.53 6.67 -32.47
N LYS A 357 11.89 6.30 -33.59
CA LYS A 357 12.07 6.96 -34.90
C LYS A 357 11.68 8.43 -34.88
N ASP A 358 10.60 8.77 -34.19
CA ASP A 358 10.09 10.13 -34.13
C ASP A 358 11.00 11.07 -33.30
N LEU A 359 11.77 10.53 -32.35
CA LEU A 359 12.69 11.31 -31.50
C LEU A 359 13.99 11.71 -32.25
N ILE A 360 14.47 10.85 -33.16
CA ILE A 360 15.79 11.01 -33.82
C ILE A 360 15.96 12.31 -34.63
N PRO A 361 14.96 12.81 -35.39
CA PRO A 361 15.10 14.05 -36.16
C PRO A 361 15.27 15.31 -35.29
N THR A 362 15.10 15.21 -33.98
CA THR A 362 15.04 16.37 -33.07
C THR A 362 16.19 16.46 -32.06
N THR A 363 17.07 15.47 -31.97
CA THR A 363 18.13 15.42 -30.96
C THR A 363 19.47 14.98 -31.54
N ASP A 364 20.45 15.88 -31.58
CA ASP A 364 21.90 15.56 -31.68
C ASP A 364 22.44 14.92 -30.37
N GLN A 365 21.56 14.41 -29.49
CA GLN A 365 21.85 14.03 -28.11
C GLN A 365 21.46 12.58 -27.80
N GLU A 366 22.12 12.02 -26.79
CA GLU A 366 21.84 10.71 -26.20
C GLU A 366 20.36 10.63 -25.78
N ILE A 367 19.67 9.57 -26.21
CA ILE A 367 18.24 9.37 -25.90
C ILE A 367 18.10 9.04 -24.41
N GLU A 368 17.43 9.93 -23.67
CA GLU A 368 17.08 9.66 -22.28
C GLU A 368 16.01 8.56 -22.20
N ILE A 369 16.39 7.41 -21.61
CA ILE A 369 15.55 6.21 -21.55
C ILE A 369 14.19 6.47 -20.89
N LEU A 370 14.13 7.27 -19.83
CA LEU A 370 12.86 7.57 -19.16
C LEU A 370 11.91 8.37 -20.06
N THR A 371 12.45 9.30 -20.85
CA THR A 371 11.68 10.08 -21.82
C THR A 371 11.13 9.16 -22.91
N LEU A 372 11.97 8.28 -23.48
CA LEU A 372 11.54 7.27 -24.45
C LEU A 372 10.42 6.36 -23.90
N LEU A 373 10.55 5.90 -22.66
CA LEU A 373 9.59 5.00 -22.02
C LEU A 373 8.31 5.68 -21.53
N SER A 374 8.21 7.01 -21.64
CA SER A 374 7.05 7.79 -21.21
C SER A 374 6.01 8.06 -22.30
N CYS A 375 6.27 7.64 -23.54
CA CYS A 375 5.25 7.65 -24.60
C CYS A 375 4.07 6.73 -24.28
N ASP A 376 2.92 6.98 -24.88
CA ASP A 376 1.75 6.13 -24.66
C ASP A 376 1.89 4.80 -25.44
N LEU A 377 2.11 3.70 -24.71
CA LEU A 377 2.25 2.36 -25.28
C LEU A 377 1.00 1.49 -25.10
N VAL A 378 -0.06 2.00 -24.46
CA VAL A 378 -1.28 1.24 -24.13
C VAL A 378 -2.25 1.18 -25.30
#